data_AF-A0A6S6T4M9-F1
#
_entry.id   AF-A0A6S6T4M9-F1
#
_cell.length_a   1.000
_cell.length_b   1.000
_cell.length_c   1.000
_cell.angle_alpha   90.00
_cell.angle_beta   90.00
_cell.angle_gamma   90.00
#
_symmetry.space_group_name_H-M   'P 1'
#
loop_
_entity.id
_entity.type
_entity.pdbx_description
1 polymer ?
#
loop_
_entity_poly.entity_id
_entity_poly.type
_entity_poly.pdbx_seq_one_letter_code
_entity_poly.pdbx_strand_id
1 'polypeptide(L)'
;MSLMSKLLSLAVVTTLTISAGTDADDVKDYVKKHMIKNKQVKVTEVDIISSKVLDKPKGWEVFFLNIHANVKKSATVYDKVTVPETLFVKDGYTVPTLIDLETGEDFKTFLKPELNPEIYNETHLVAGNKNAKHKLVVFSDPQCPFCQTKVPEIYAAVVANPDTFALYYYHLPLLRIHPVSDIITRAMLVEQHKGNKAKAMEFYSLKINPREVNATKVLAKINEEYKVNITEKDINTEAVSEEVRFDKDMATKSMVSGTPTVYINGKWDPSRNLYKELISKTK
;
A
#
# COMPACT_ATOMS: atom_id res chain seq x y z
N MET A 1 -73.03 11.91 -21.63
CA MET A 1 -71.86 11.85 -22.52
C MET A 1 -70.85 12.90 -22.05
N SER A 2 -69.61 12.46 -21.85
CA SER A 2 -68.35 13.20 -21.66
C SER A 2 -68.17 14.09 -20.42
N LEU A 3 -67.56 13.49 -19.39
CA LEU A 3 -66.68 14.16 -18.44
C LEU A 3 -65.32 14.41 -19.11
N MET A 4 -64.87 15.66 -19.20
CA MET A 4 -63.46 15.99 -19.48
C MET A 4 -62.95 16.93 -18.38
N SER A 5 -62.38 16.33 -17.32
CA SER A 5 -61.53 17.04 -16.37
C SER A 5 -60.12 17.09 -16.95
N LYS A 6 -59.62 18.31 -17.17
CA LYS A 6 -58.24 18.58 -17.59
C LYS A 6 -57.32 18.45 -16.37
N LEU A 7 -56.65 17.31 -16.21
CA LEU A 7 -55.43 17.23 -15.39
C LEU A 7 -54.25 17.67 -16.26
N LEU A 8 -53.72 18.86 -15.96
CA LEU A 8 -52.38 19.26 -16.41
C LEU A 8 -51.37 18.51 -15.54
N SER A 9 -50.85 17.39 -16.04
CA SER A 9 -49.70 16.71 -15.46
C SER A 9 -48.45 17.54 -15.74
N LEU A 10 -47.98 18.28 -14.75
CA LEU A 10 -46.71 18.98 -14.79
C LEU A 10 -45.58 17.92 -14.76
N ALA A 11 -45.14 17.49 -15.94
CA ALA A 11 -43.99 16.61 -16.07
C ALA A 11 -42.72 17.41 -15.74
N VAL A 12 -42.31 17.35 -14.47
CA VAL A 12 -40.97 17.77 -14.05
C VAL A 12 -39.99 16.75 -14.65
N VAL A 13 -39.43 17.06 -15.80
CA VAL A 13 -38.27 16.36 -16.33
C VAL A 13 -37.10 16.76 -15.44
N THR A 14 -36.85 16.00 -14.38
CA THR A 14 -35.56 15.99 -13.72
C THR A 14 -34.54 15.48 -14.73
N THR A 15 -33.82 16.39 -15.39
CA THR A 15 -32.56 16.05 -16.06
C THR A 15 -31.60 15.57 -14.98
N LEU A 16 -31.61 14.25 -14.74
CA LEU A 16 -30.50 13.56 -14.12
C LEU A 16 -29.31 13.81 -15.05
N THR A 17 -28.46 14.78 -14.71
CA THR A 17 -27.09 14.77 -15.18
C THR A 17 -26.44 13.56 -14.54
N ILE A 18 -26.63 12.40 -15.17
CA ILE A 18 -25.76 11.25 -14.96
C ILE A 18 -24.41 11.76 -15.46
N SER A 19 -23.55 12.24 -14.56
CA SER A 19 -22.13 12.22 -14.90
C SER A 19 -21.84 10.74 -15.07
N ALA A 20 -21.73 10.29 -16.32
CA ALA A 20 -21.29 8.95 -16.65
C ALA A 20 -19.84 8.84 -16.15
N GLY A 21 -19.67 8.53 -14.86
CA GLY A 21 -18.42 7.96 -14.37
C GLY A 21 -18.11 6.76 -15.24
N THR A 22 -16.85 6.56 -15.58
CA THR A 22 -16.48 5.41 -16.40
C THR A 22 -16.82 4.16 -15.61
N ASP A 23 -17.51 3.19 -16.23
CA ASP A 23 -17.81 1.94 -15.56
C ASP A 23 -16.50 1.20 -15.25
N ALA A 24 -16.31 0.83 -13.98
CA ALA A 24 -15.16 0.03 -13.56
C ALA A 24 -15.05 -1.28 -14.35
N ASP A 25 -16.18 -1.84 -14.79
CA ASP A 25 -16.20 -3.05 -15.59
C ASP A 25 -15.71 -2.82 -17.03
N ASP A 26 -15.93 -1.64 -17.62
CA ASP A 26 -15.34 -1.26 -18.92
C ASP A 26 -13.80 -1.23 -18.83
N VAL A 27 -13.26 -0.70 -17.73
CA VAL A 27 -11.81 -0.67 -17.48
C VAL A 27 -11.24 -2.09 -17.36
N LYS A 28 -11.89 -2.95 -16.56
CA LYS A 28 -11.47 -4.35 -16.41
C LYS A 28 -11.51 -5.09 -17.74
N ASP A 29 -12.57 -4.88 -18.52
CA ASP A 29 -12.74 -5.50 -19.83
C ASP A 29 -11.67 -5.04 -20.82
N TYR A 30 -11.36 -3.74 -20.85
CA TYR A 30 -10.24 -3.21 -21.62
C TYR A 30 -8.92 -3.88 -21.25
N VAL A 31 -8.61 -3.99 -19.95
CA VAL A 31 -7.37 -4.61 -19.49
C VAL A 31 -7.29 -6.08 -19.94
N LYS A 32 -8.37 -6.85 -19.75
CA LYS A 32 -8.42 -8.28 -20.10
C LYS A 32 -8.35 -8.52 -21.61
N LYS A 33 -9.03 -7.69 -22.42
CA LYS A 33 -9.21 -7.93 -23.85
C LYS A 33 -8.16 -7.24 -24.73
N HIS A 34 -7.64 -6.09 -24.31
CA HIS A 34 -6.93 -5.17 -25.21
C HIS A 34 -5.56 -4.72 -24.72
N MET A 35 -5.35 -4.59 -23.41
CA MET A 35 -4.11 -4.02 -22.88
C MET A 35 -2.92 -4.98 -23.02
N ILE A 36 -3.11 -6.26 -22.71
CA ILE A 36 -2.04 -7.26 -22.74
C ILE A 36 -2.15 -8.11 -24.02
N LYS A 37 -1.25 -7.84 -24.98
CA LYS A 37 -1.19 -8.55 -26.27
C LYS A 37 -0.14 -9.67 -26.31
N ASN A 38 0.63 -9.85 -25.24
CA ASN A 38 1.66 -10.88 -25.17
C ASN A 38 1.02 -12.27 -25.01
N LYS A 39 1.19 -13.15 -26.00
CA LYS A 39 0.64 -14.52 -26.01
C LYS A 39 1.14 -15.41 -24.88
N GLN A 40 2.25 -15.06 -24.23
CA GLN A 40 2.77 -15.77 -23.06
C GLN A 40 2.09 -15.35 -21.75
N VAL A 41 1.31 -14.27 -21.76
CA VAL A 41 0.65 -13.73 -20.58
C VAL A 41 -0.85 -13.95 -20.72
N LYS A 42 -1.44 -14.66 -19.77
CA LYS A 42 -2.89 -14.82 -19.67
C LYS A 42 -3.37 -14.06 -18.44
N VAL A 43 -4.09 -12.97 -18.65
CA VAL A 43 -4.81 -12.27 -17.59
C VAL A 43 -5.90 -13.18 -17.05
N THR A 44 -5.89 -13.42 -15.74
CA THR A 44 -6.89 -14.24 -15.05
C THR A 44 -7.94 -13.37 -14.37
N GLU A 45 -7.52 -12.25 -13.79
CA GLU A 45 -8.38 -11.37 -13.00
C GLU A 45 -7.83 -9.94 -13.03
N VAL A 46 -8.73 -8.97 -12.83
CA VAL A 46 -8.39 -7.55 -12.72
C VAL A 46 -9.20 -6.97 -11.57
N ASP A 47 -8.50 -6.57 -10.52
CA ASP A 47 -9.09 -5.96 -9.34
C ASP A 47 -8.92 -4.45 -9.40
N ILE A 48 -10.00 -3.70 -9.20
CA ILE A 48 -9.90 -2.26 -8.98
C ILE A 48 -9.66 -2.06 -7.49
N ILE A 49 -8.47 -1.57 -7.13
CA ILE A 49 -8.08 -1.27 -5.75
C ILE A 49 -8.89 -0.05 -5.27
N SER A 50 -8.92 1.00 -6.08
CA SER A 50 -9.74 2.19 -5.90
C SER A 50 -9.77 3.00 -7.20
N SER A 51 -10.75 3.90 -7.34
CA SER A 51 -10.76 4.93 -8.36
C SER A 51 -10.98 6.31 -7.73
N LYS A 52 -10.59 7.36 -8.44
CA LYS A 52 -10.81 8.74 -8.00
C LYS A 52 -10.99 9.67 -9.20
N VAL A 53 -12.05 10.48 -9.17
CA VAL A 53 -12.19 11.61 -10.09
C VAL A 53 -11.16 12.68 -9.74
N LEU A 54 -10.40 13.13 -10.74
CA LEU A 54 -9.38 14.14 -10.56
C LEU A 54 -10.00 15.54 -10.49
N ASP A 55 -9.59 16.33 -9.49
CA ASP A 55 -9.98 17.73 -9.37
C ASP A 55 -9.41 18.57 -10.52
N LYS A 56 -8.19 18.22 -10.96
CA LYS A 56 -7.47 18.75 -12.13
C LYS A 56 -6.61 17.64 -12.74
N PRO A 57 -6.52 17.51 -14.08
CA PRO A 57 -7.42 18.11 -15.06
C PRO A 57 -8.86 17.55 -14.93
N LYS A 58 -9.88 18.41 -15.09
CA LYS A 58 -11.28 18.02 -14.93
C LYS A 58 -11.73 16.97 -15.95
N GLY A 59 -12.63 16.10 -15.51
CA GLY A 59 -13.24 15.05 -16.33
C GLY A 59 -12.37 13.81 -16.51
N TRP A 60 -11.20 13.77 -15.87
CA TRP A 60 -10.39 12.56 -15.81
C TRP A 60 -10.68 11.80 -14.51
N GLU A 61 -10.74 10.49 -14.62
CA GLU A 61 -10.79 9.57 -13.49
C GLU A 61 -9.55 8.68 -13.51
N VAL A 62 -8.92 8.49 -12.36
CA VAL A 62 -7.81 7.56 -12.20
C VAL A 62 -8.33 6.25 -11.62
N PHE A 63 -7.90 5.13 -12.20
CA PHE A 63 -8.14 3.78 -11.72
C PHE A 63 -6.81 3.16 -11.29
N PHE A 64 -6.76 2.67 -10.05
CA PHE A 64 -5.66 1.86 -9.53
C PHE A 64 -6.08 0.41 -9.53
N LEU A 65 -5.31 -0.45 -10.17
CA LEU A 65 -5.73 -1.82 -10.39
C LEU A 65 -4.60 -2.82 -10.24
N ASN A 66 -4.95 -4.03 -9.81
CA ASN A 66 -4.07 -5.19 -9.78
C ASN A 66 -4.46 -6.13 -10.92
N ILE A 67 -3.50 -6.44 -11.78
CA ILE A 67 -3.68 -7.39 -12.88
C ILE A 67 -3.08 -8.71 -12.46
N HIS A 68 -3.93 -9.70 -12.26
CA HIS A 68 -3.50 -11.06 -11.98
C HIS A 68 -3.31 -11.78 -13.30
N ALA A 69 -2.13 -12.35 -13.51
CA ALA A 69 -1.80 -13.03 -14.75
C ALA A 69 -0.94 -14.27 -14.52
N ASN A 70 -1.12 -15.24 -15.41
CA ASN A 70 -0.22 -16.38 -15.56
C ASN A 70 0.77 -16.08 -16.69
N VAL A 71 2.06 -16.05 -16.37
CA VAL A 71 3.14 -15.84 -17.33
C VAL A 71 3.79 -17.17 -17.65
N LYS A 72 3.69 -17.60 -18.91
CA LYS A 72 4.26 -18.85 -19.39
C LYS A 72 5.79 -18.76 -19.43
N LYS A 73 6.45 -19.62 -18.65
CA LYS A 73 7.93 -19.80 -18.66
C LYS A 73 8.36 -20.92 -19.59
N SER A 74 7.59 -22.01 -19.61
CA SER A 74 7.83 -23.17 -20.47
C SER A 74 6.48 -23.78 -20.90
N ALA A 75 6.48 -24.92 -21.58
CA ALA A 75 5.24 -25.58 -21.99
C ALA A 75 4.28 -25.86 -20.81
N THR A 76 4.83 -26.18 -19.64
CA THR A 76 4.09 -26.63 -18.44
C THR A 76 4.24 -25.73 -17.22
N VAL A 77 5.17 -24.77 -17.24
CA VAL A 77 5.46 -23.90 -16.09
C VAL A 77 4.91 -22.49 -16.33
N TYR A 78 4.11 -22.02 -15.38
CA TYR A 78 3.53 -20.68 -15.37
C TYR A 78 3.81 -20.01 -14.03
N ASP A 79 4.28 -18.77 -14.09
CA ASP A 79 4.38 -17.92 -12.91
C ASP A 79 3.06 -17.17 -12.72
N LYS A 80 2.51 -17.22 -11.51
CA LYS A 80 1.41 -16.33 -11.11
C LYS A 80 2.00 -15.00 -10.67
N VAL A 81 1.56 -13.92 -11.29
CA VAL A 81 2.03 -12.58 -10.97
C VAL A 81 0.84 -11.64 -10.75
N THR A 82 1.03 -10.70 -9.85
CA THR A 82 0.17 -9.53 -9.69
C THR A 82 0.95 -8.33 -10.19
N VAL A 83 0.40 -7.62 -11.17
CA VAL A 83 1.01 -6.43 -11.75
C VAL A 83 0.11 -5.23 -11.44
N PRO A 84 0.55 -4.33 -10.55
CA PRO A 84 -0.14 -3.09 -10.32
C PRO A 84 -0.06 -2.18 -11.54
N GLU A 85 -1.17 -1.53 -11.88
CA GLU A 85 -1.25 -0.57 -12.98
C GLU A 85 -2.12 0.62 -12.58
N THR A 86 -1.87 1.76 -13.22
CA THR A 86 -2.69 2.96 -13.04
C THR A 86 -3.10 3.47 -14.41
N LEU A 87 -4.41 3.59 -14.62
CA LEU A 87 -5.00 4.06 -15.87
C LEU A 87 -5.76 5.35 -15.61
N PHE A 88 -5.60 6.31 -16.51
CA PHE A 88 -6.40 7.52 -16.53
C PHE A 88 -7.44 7.40 -17.62
N VAL A 89 -8.71 7.59 -17.28
CA VAL A 89 -9.83 7.41 -18.20
C VAL A 89 -10.62 8.70 -18.32
N LYS A 90 -11.04 9.02 -19.54
CA LYS A 90 -11.90 10.14 -19.86
C LYS A 90 -12.67 9.85 -21.15
N ASP A 91 -13.98 10.05 -21.14
CA ASP A 91 -14.85 9.96 -22.33
C ASP A 91 -14.69 8.64 -23.11
N GLY A 92 -14.47 7.51 -22.42
CA GLY A 92 -14.25 6.19 -23.03
C GLY A 92 -12.82 5.94 -23.55
N TYR A 93 -11.90 6.90 -23.39
CA TYR A 93 -10.49 6.77 -23.75
C TYR A 93 -9.63 6.58 -22.50
N THR A 94 -8.59 5.77 -22.62
CA THR A 94 -7.61 5.56 -21.54
C THR A 94 -6.20 5.96 -21.98
N VAL A 95 -5.46 6.57 -21.07
CA VAL A 95 -4.03 6.82 -21.22
C VAL A 95 -3.25 6.19 -20.07
N PRO A 96 -2.09 5.57 -20.34
CA PRO A 96 -1.25 4.98 -19.31
C PRO A 96 -0.45 6.05 -18.57
N THR A 97 -0.37 7.29 -19.05
CA THR A 97 0.35 8.37 -18.37
C THR A 97 -0.38 9.67 -18.61
N LEU A 98 -0.50 10.48 -17.57
CA LEU A 98 -1.10 11.81 -17.63
C LEU A 98 -0.07 12.78 -17.07
N ILE A 99 0.47 13.65 -17.92
CA ILE A 99 1.52 14.61 -17.58
C ILE A 99 0.97 16.01 -17.76
N ASP A 100 1.16 16.86 -16.75
CA ASP A 100 0.90 18.29 -16.89
C ASP A 100 1.97 18.93 -17.79
N LEU A 101 1.55 19.60 -18.86
CA LEU A 101 2.49 20.18 -19.82
C LEU A 101 3.21 21.43 -19.30
N GLU A 102 2.61 22.14 -18.34
CA GLU A 102 3.19 23.35 -17.78
C GLU A 102 4.23 23.00 -16.71
N THR A 103 3.89 22.06 -15.81
CA THR A 103 4.78 21.69 -14.69
C THR A 103 5.71 20.52 -15.02
N GLY A 104 5.37 19.72 -16.04
CA GLY A 104 6.05 18.46 -16.34
C GLY A 104 5.76 17.33 -15.35
N GLU A 105 4.82 17.54 -14.41
CA GLU A 105 4.51 16.57 -13.38
C GLU A 105 3.67 15.42 -13.93
N ASP A 106 4.14 14.20 -13.72
CA ASP A 106 3.37 12.99 -13.99
C ASP A 106 2.45 12.68 -12.80
N PHE A 107 1.14 12.65 -13.07
CA PHE A 107 0.10 12.36 -12.08
C PHE A 107 0.29 11.01 -11.39
N LYS A 108 0.95 10.03 -12.02
CA LYS A 108 1.27 8.74 -11.39
C LYS A 108 2.21 8.88 -10.19
N THR A 109 2.99 9.95 -10.09
CA THR A 109 4.01 10.12 -9.04
C THR A 109 3.44 10.62 -7.73
N PHE A 110 2.31 11.33 -7.75
CA PHE A 110 1.68 11.94 -6.57
C PHE A 110 0.25 11.45 -6.33
N LEU A 111 -0.17 10.40 -7.03
CA LEU A 111 -1.41 9.70 -6.73
C LEU A 111 -1.10 8.28 -6.25
N LYS A 112 -1.87 7.83 -5.27
CA LYS A 112 -1.82 6.46 -4.74
C LYS A 112 -3.24 5.97 -4.47
N PRO A 113 -3.49 4.65 -4.56
CA PRO A 113 -4.77 4.09 -4.21
C PRO A 113 -5.10 4.32 -2.73
N GLU A 114 -6.39 4.37 -2.42
CA GLU A 114 -6.83 4.12 -1.05
C GLU A 114 -6.57 2.65 -0.68
N LEU A 115 -6.21 2.38 0.57
CA LEU A 115 -5.89 1.02 1.00
C LEU A 115 -7.13 0.14 1.18
N ASN A 116 -7.03 -1.12 0.76
CA ASN A 116 -8.02 -2.14 1.05
C ASN A 116 -8.09 -2.41 2.58
N PRO A 117 -9.29 -2.55 3.18
CA PRO A 117 -9.46 -2.87 4.60
C PRO A 117 -8.66 -4.07 5.13
N GLU A 118 -8.30 -5.04 4.29
CA GLU A 118 -7.48 -6.21 4.67
C GLU A 118 -6.10 -5.84 5.25
N ILE A 119 -5.63 -4.61 4.98
CA ILE A 119 -4.38 -4.07 5.52
C ILE A 119 -4.41 -3.87 7.05
N TYR A 120 -5.60 -3.85 7.67
CA TYR A 120 -5.78 -3.59 9.09
C TYR A 120 -5.92 -4.87 9.91
N ASN A 121 -4.96 -5.80 9.78
CA ASN A 121 -4.96 -7.07 10.53
C ASN A 121 -4.18 -7.01 11.85
N GLU A 122 -4.55 -7.86 12.82
CA GLU A 122 -3.98 -7.83 14.17
C GLU A 122 -2.50 -8.20 14.24
N THR A 123 -2.01 -9.05 13.33
CA THR A 123 -0.59 -9.42 13.25
C THR A 123 0.28 -8.19 13.02
N HIS A 124 -0.17 -7.28 12.15
CA HIS A 124 0.55 -6.07 11.75
C HIS A 124 0.35 -4.88 12.70
N LEU A 125 -0.58 -4.95 13.64
CA LEU A 125 -0.78 -3.90 14.65
C LEU A 125 0.41 -3.86 15.61
N VAL A 126 1.30 -2.87 15.51
CA VAL A 126 2.53 -2.76 16.32
C VAL A 126 2.43 -1.81 17.51
N ALA A 127 1.46 -0.88 17.50
CA ALA A 127 1.20 0.02 18.62
C ALA A 127 -0.22 0.59 18.58
N GLY A 128 -0.69 1.07 19.74
CA GLY A 128 -1.99 1.72 19.89
C GLY A 128 -3.17 0.74 19.97
N ASN A 129 -4.38 1.29 19.98
CA ASN A 129 -5.62 0.53 20.14
C ASN A 129 -6.22 0.20 18.76
N LYS A 130 -6.52 -1.07 18.47
CA LYS A 130 -7.14 -1.49 17.19
C LYS A 130 -8.46 -0.78 16.86
N ASN A 131 -9.16 -0.31 17.90
CA ASN A 131 -10.43 0.40 17.81
C ASN A 131 -10.27 1.92 17.80
N ALA A 132 -9.03 2.43 17.78
CA ALA A 132 -8.76 3.85 17.73
C ALA A 132 -9.36 4.50 16.48
N LYS A 133 -9.73 5.78 16.62
CA LYS A 133 -10.36 6.57 15.55
C LYS A 133 -9.48 6.67 14.31
N HIS A 134 -8.17 6.77 14.48
CA HIS A 134 -7.24 6.98 13.39
C HIS A 134 -6.32 5.78 13.20
N LYS A 135 -6.35 5.16 12.02
CA LYS A 135 -5.51 4.01 11.69
C LYS A 135 -4.38 4.45 10.77
N LEU A 136 -3.15 4.26 11.22
CA LEU A 136 -1.94 4.49 10.44
C LEU A 136 -1.48 3.17 9.84
N VAL A 137 -1.07 3.19 8.58
CA VAL A 137 -0.32 2.10 7.96
C VAL A 137 1.03 2.64 7.49
N VAL A 138 2.11 1.94 7.82
CA VAL A 138 3.46 2.31 7.42
C VAL A 138 4.14 1.13 6.72
N PHE A 139 4.54 1.35 5.46
CA PHE A 139 5.45 0.45 4.73
C PHE A 139 6.87 0.98 4.81
N SER A 140 7.81 0.17 5.28
CA SER A 140 9.13 0.68 5.62
C SER A 140 10.27 -0.32 5.53
N ASP A 141 11.48 0.23 5.35
CA ASP A 141 12.75 -0.48 5.32
C ASP A 141 13.60 -0.02 6.53
N PRO A 142 14.07 -0.92 7.42
CA PRO A 142 14.87 -0.54 8.61
C PRO A 142 16.21 0.14 8.30
N GLN A 143 16.69 0.09 7.06
CA GLN A 143 17.95 0.73 6.63
C GLN A 143 17.76 1.89 5.67
N CYS A 144 16.52 2.22 5.29
CA CYS A 144 16.26 3.44 4.55
C CYS A 144 16.51 4.66 5.47
N PRO A 145 17.38 5.62 5.09
CA PRO A 145 17.73 6.76 5.96
C PRO A 145 16.53 7.56 6.44
N PHE A 146 15.53 7.78 5.57
CA PHE A 146 14.30 8.48 5.94
C PHE A 146 13.46 7.67 6.92
N CYS A 147 13.43 6.35 6.79
CA CYS A 147 12.68 5.46 7.67
C CYS A 147 13.27 5.42 9.08
N GLN A 148 14.61 5.39 9.19
CA GLN A 148 15.33 5.44 10.48
C GLN A 148 14.99 6.66 11.34
N THR A 149 14.50 7.73 10.72
CA THR A 149 14.00 8.91 11.45
C THR A 149 12.48 8.86 11.62
N LYS A 150 11.73 8.64 10.54
CA LYS A 150 10.28 8.83 10.53
C LYS A 150 9.51 7.73 11.26
N VAL A 151 9.95 6.48 11.16
CA VAL A 151 9.22 5.36 11.76
C VAL A 151 9.29 5.37 13.28
N PRO A 152 10.47 5.57 13.92
CA PRO A 152 10.53 5.76 15.37
C PRO A 152 9.69 6.94 15.87
N GLU A 153 9.66 8.05 15.11
CA GLU A 153 8.85 9.23 15.44
C GLU A 153 7.35 8.92 15.45
N ILE A 154 6.85 8.27 14.39
CA ILE A 154 5.44 7.84 14.29
C ILE A 154 5.12 6.83 15.40
N TYR A 155 5.98 5.85 15.62
CA TYR A 155 5.80 4.84 16.66
C TYR A 155 5.66 5.47 18.05
N ALA A 156 6.59 6.36 18.42
CA ALA A 156 6.56 7.06 19.70
C ALA A 156 5.28 7.91 19.86
N ALA A 157 4.84 8.59 18.80
CA ALA A 157 3.62 9.37 18.82
C ALA A 157 2.37 8.50 19.05
N VAL A 158 2.30 7.31 18.44
CA VAL A 158 1.19 6.37 18.62
C VAL A 158 1.21 5.77 20.03
N VAL A 159 2.39 5.37 20.53
CA VAL A 159 2.54 4.87 21.91
C VAL A 159 2.10 5.92 22.94
N ALA A 160 2.37 7.21 22.69
CA ALA A 160 1.95 8.30 23.56
C ALA A 160 0.44 8.63 23.45
N ASN A 161 -0.25 8.18 22.40
CA ASN A 161 -1.66 8.49 22.13
C ASN A 161 -2.44 7.22 21.70
N PRO A 162 -2.47 6.15 22.51
CA PRO A 162 -2.92 4.83 22.09
C PRO A 162 -4.43 4.75 21.79
N ASP A 163 -5.26 5.60 22.41
CA ASP A 163 -6.70 5.65 22.14
C ASP A 163 -7.04 6.47 20.89
N THR A 164 -6.10 7.32 20.45
CA THR A 164 -6.28 8.13 19.24
C THR A 164 -5.84 7.37 17.99
N PHE A 165 -4.80 6.55 18.10
CA PHE A 165 -4.18 5.89 16.97
C PHE A 165 -4.03 4.37 17.10
N ALA A 166 -4.12 3.70 15.95
CA ALA A 166 -3.66 2.34 15.74
C ALA A 166 -2.54 2.36 14.69
N LEU A 167 -1.39 1.75 14.95
CA LEU A 167 -0.29 1.68 13.98
C LEU A 167 -0.14 0.26 13.45
N TYR A 168 -0.41 0.10 12.16
CA TYR A 168 -0.14 -1.10 11.39
C TYR A 168 1.16 -0.91 10.61
N TYR A 169 2.05 -1.88 10.67
CA TYR A 169 3.38 -1.78 10.12
C TYR A 169 3.68 -2.97 9.21
N TYR A 170 4.18 -2.68 8.01
CA TYR A 170 4.51 -3.63 6.96
C TYR A 170 5.98 -3.49 6.56
N HIS A 171 6.69 -4.61 6.51
CA HIS A 171 8.09 -4.65 6.09
C HIS A 171 8.20 -4.54 4.57
N LEU A 172 9.00 -3.60 4.08
CA LEU A 172 9.31 -3.44 2.67
C LEU A 172 10.81 -3.20 2.47
N PRO A 173 11.67 -4.21 2.73
CA PRO A 173 13.11 -4.05 2.63
C PRO A 173 13.54 -3.81 1.16
N LEU A 174 14.27 -2.73 0.89
CA LEU A 174 14.70 -2.35 -0.46
C LEU A 174 16.01 -3.04 -0.83
N LEU A 175 15.95 -4.36 -1.03
CA LEU A 175 17.12 -5.27 -1.12
C LEU A 175 18.19 -4.90 -2.17
N ARG A 176 17.83 -4.16 -3.22
CA ARG A 176 18.79 -3.69 -4.23
C ARG A 176 19.75 -2.62 -3.67
N ILE A 177 19.28 -1.84 -2.72
CA ILE A 177 20.01 -0.71 -2.14
C ILE A 177 20.52 -1.09 -0.75
N HIS A 178 19.69 -1.75 0.06
CA HIS A 178 19.98 -2.19 1.41
C HIS A 178 19.72 -3.71 1.57
N PRO A 179 20.56 -4.60 1.02
CA PRO A 179 20.37 -6.05 1.17
C PRO A 179 20.38 -6.52 2.64
N VAL A 180 21.09 -5.83 3.55
CA VAL A 180 21.09 -6.15 4.99
C VAL A 180 19.69 -6.07 5.61
N SER A 181 18.79 -5.30 5.01
CA SER A 181 17.42 -5.13 5.49
C SER A 181 16.61 -6.41 5.46
N ASP A 182 16.95 -7.41 4.63
CA ASP A 182 16.31 -8.73 4.70
C ASP A 182 16.56 -9.38 6.07
N ILE A 183 17.81 -9.42 6.50
CA ILE A 183 18.21 -10.05 7.76
C ILE A 183 17.60 -9.29 8.95
N ILE A 184 17.61 -7.96 8.91
CA ILE A 184 17.02 -7.12 9.97
C ILE A 184 15.51 -7.29 10.02
N THR A 185 14.83 -7.28 8.86
CA THR A 185 13.38 -7.52 8.76
C THR A 185 13.01 -8.87 9.37
N ARG A 186 13.74 -9.93 9.03
CA ARG A 186 13.50 -11.25 9.60
C ARG A 186 13.75 -11.30 11.10
N ALA A 187 14.80 -10.62 11.59
CA ALA A 187 15.04 -10.49 13.02
C ALA A 187 13.91 -9.72 13.74
N MET A 188 13.38 -8.65 13.13
CA MET A 188 12.21 -7.93 13.63
C MET A 188 10.99 -8.84 13.71
N LEU A 189 10.73 -9.64 12.66
CA LEU A 189 9.65 -10.62 12.62
C LEU A 189 9.77 -11.67 13.73
N VAL A 190 10.98 -12.15 14.02
CA VAL A 190 11.21 -13.08 15.14
C VAL A 190 10.75 -12.45 16.47
N GLU A 191 11.08 -11.19 16.74
CA GLU A 191 10.62 -10.50 17.96
C GLU A 191 9.11 -10.21 17.93
N GLN A 192 8.55 -9.85 16.77
CA GLN A 192 7.10 -9.66 16.62
C GLN A 192 6.33 -10.97 16.90
N HIS A 193 6.81 -12.12 16.42
CA HIS A 193 6.22 -13.43 16.67
C HIS A 193 6.30 -13.83 18.16
N LYS A 194 7.32 -13.35 18.89
CA LYS A 194 7.41 -13.50 20.35
C LYS A 194 6.50 -12.53 21.12
N GLY A 195 5.79 -11.63 20.43
CA GLY A 195 4.98 -10.56 21.03
C GLY A 195 5.76 -9.29 21.38
N ASN A 196 7.08 -9.25 21.14
CA ASN A 196 7.97 -8.15 21.49
C ASN A 196 8.00 -7.05 20.42
N LYS A 197 6.83 -6.53 20.02
CA LYS A 197 6.72 -5.55 18.93
C LYS A 197 7.54 -4.27 19.18
N ALA A 198 7.62 -3.81 20.43
CA ALA A 198 8.45 -2.66 20.81
C ALA A 198 9.95 -2.92 20.57
N LYS A 199 10.44 -4.11 20.92
CA LYS A 199 11.84 -4.51 20.72
C LYS A 199 12.19 -4.54 19.23
N ALA A 200 11.29 -5.06 18.40
CA ALA A 200 11.47 -5.05 16.94
C ALA A 200 11.66 -3.62 16.40
N MET A 201 10.91 -2.64 16.92
CA MET A 201 11.03 -1.24 16.48
C MET A 201 12.36 -0.59 16.87
N GLU A 202 13.03 -1.04 17.93
CA GLU A 202 14.35 -0.52 18.32
C GLU A 202 15.40 -0.76 17.22
N PHE A 203 15.24 -1.80 16.38
CA PHE A 203 16.22 -2.18 15.36
C PHE A 203 16.38 -1.13 14.25
N TYR A 204 15.47 -0.16 14.14
CA TYR A 204 15.64 1.03 13.28
C TYR A 204 16.88 1.86 13.64
N SER A 205 17.39 1.74 14.86
CA SER A 205 18.59 2.44 15.31
C SER A 205 19.89 1.71 14.94
N LEU A 206 19.82 0.47 14.44
CA LEU A 206 20.99 -0.36 14.14
C LEU A 206 21.86 0.32 13.08
N LYS A 207 23.10 0.63 13.47
CA LYS A 207 24.11 1.16 12.56
C LYS A 207 24.94 0.02 12.01
N ILE A 208 24.69 -0.34 10.76
CA ILE A 208 25.39 -1.41 10.05
C ILE A 208 25.60 -1.01 8.59
N ASN A 209 26.59 -1.62 7.93
CA ASN A 209 26.78 -1.42 6.50
C ASN A 209 25.53 -1.91 5.75
N PRO A 210 24.85 -1.06 4.95
CA PRO A 210 23.65 -1.47 4.21
C PRO A 210 23.88 -2.63 3.24
N ARG A 211 25.14 -2.85 2.82
CA ARG A 211 25.57 -3.94 1.94
C ARG A 211 26.00 -5.22 2.66
N GLU A 212 25.95 -5.27 3.98
CA GLU A 212 26.28 -6.47 4.74
C GLU A 212 25.25 -7.58 4.47
N VAL A 213 25.71 -8.79 4.16
CA VAL A 213 24.85 -9.95 3.85
C VAL A 213 25.17 -11.17 4.70
N ASN A 214 26.19 -11.08 5.56
CA ASN A 214 26.53 -12.16 6.49
C ASN A 214 25.54 -12.16 7.68
N ALA A 215 24.59 -13.11 7.67
CA ALA A 215 23.58 -13.24 8.71
C ALA A 215 24.18 -13.40 10.11
N THR A 216 25.20 -14.25 10.28
CA THR A 216 25.89 -14.45 11.56
C THR A 216 26.37 -13.12 12.15
N LYS A 217 27.02 -12.27 11.34
CA LYS A 217 27.57 -10.98 11.77
C LYS A 217 26.47 -9.97 12.12
N VAL A 218 25.42 -9.89 11.30
CA VAL A 218 24.29 -8.99 11.54
C VAL A 218 23.57 -9.39 12.83
N LEU A 219 23.27 -10.67 12.99
CA LEU A 219 22.58 -11.20 14.18
C LEU A 219 23.44 -11.08 15.44
N ALA A 220 24.75 -11.31 15.37
CA ALA A 220 25.65 -11.10 16.51
C ALA A 220 25.56 -9.65 17.02
N LYS A 221 25.60 -8.67 16.10
CA LYS A 221 25.46 -7.26 16.45
C LYS A 221 24.09 -6.92 17.02
N ILE A 222 23.00 -7.44 16.44
CA ILE A 222 21.64 -7.25 16.95
C ILE A 222 21.51 -7.83 18.36
N ASN A 223 21.95 -9.07 18.57
CA ASN A 223 21.89 -9.75 19.86
C ASN A 223 22.69 -8.99 20.92
N GLU A 224 23.87 -8.49 20.57
CA GLU A 224 24.73 -7.72 21.47
C GLU A 224 24.12 -6.36 21.86
N GLU A 225 23.65 -5.57 20.89
CA GLU A 225 23.12 -4.21 21.13
C GLU A 225 21.77 -4.24 21.84
N TYR A 226 20.85 -5.07 21.38
CA TYR A 226 19.45 -5.04 21.83
C TYR A 226 19.13 -6.06 22.93
N LYS A 227 20.14 -6.85 23.34
CA LYS A 227 20.06 -7.90 24.36
C LYS A 227 18.97 -8.93 24.05
N VAL A 228 18.93 -9.37 22.80
CA VAL A 228 18.04 -10.42 22.29
C VAL A 228 18.85 -11.67 21.96
N ASN A 229 18.15 -12.79 21.74
CA ASN A 229 18.76 -14.04 21.30
C ASN A 229 18.02 -14.54 20.05
N ILE A 230 18.52 -14.13 18.89
CA ILE A 230 18.00 -14.49 17.57
C ILE A 230 19.09 -15.27 16.84
N THR A 231 18.74 -16.46 16.39
CA THR A 231 19.64 -17.34 15.63
C THR A 231 19.31 -17.35 14.15
N GLU A 232 20.23 -17.85 13.32
CA GLU A 232 19.95 -18.06 11.91
C GLU A 232 18.78 -19.03 11.68
N LYS A 233 18.55 -19.97 12.58
CA LYS A 233 17.41 -20.88 12.51
C LYS A 233 16.09 -20.12 12.66
N ASP A 234 16.03 -19.14 13.57
CA ASP A 234 14.81 -18.38 13.86
C ASP A 234 14.36 -17.54 12.66
N ILE A 235 15.31 -16.85 11.99
CA ILE A 235 15.03 -15.99 10.83
C ILE A 235 14.71 -16.77 9.53
N ASN A 236 14.98 -18.07 9.52
CA ASN A 236 14.78 -18.97 8.38
C ASN A 236 13.59 -19.93 8.57
N THR A 237 12.74 -19.69 9.56
CA THR A 237 11.49 -20.47 9.72
C THR A 237 10.51 -20.21 8.58
N GLU A 238 9.62 -21.17 8.31
CA GLU A 238 8.55 -20.98 7.31
C GLU A 238 7.66 -19.80 7.70
N ALA A 239 7.27 -19.69 8.97
CA ALA A 239 6.44 -18.58 9.46
C ALA A 239 7.05 -17.19 9.15
N VAL A 240 8.36 -17.00 9.37
CA VAL A 240 9.03 -15.74 9.00
C VAL A 240 9.05 -15.53 7.49
N SER A 241 9.27 -16.59 6.71
CA SER A 241 9.32 -16.51 5.25
C SER A 241 7.94 -16.25 4.63
N GLU A 242 6.87 -16.77 5.23
CA GLU A 242 5.49 -16.51 4.87
C GLU A 242 5.12 -15.06 5.14
N GLU A 243 5.48 -14.51 6.31
CA GLU A 243 5.18 -13.11 6.64
C GLU A 243 5.95 -12.14 5.72
N VAL A 244 7.23 -12.38 5.43
CA VAL A 244 7.99 -11.56 4.45
C VAL A 244 7.32 -11.58 3.07
N ARG A 245 6.80 -12.73 2.65
CA ARG A 245 6.05 -12.87 1.38
C ARG A 245 4.72 -12.12 1.45
N PHE A 246 4.00 -12.22 2.57
CA PHE A 246 2.74 -11.54 2.80
C PHE A 246 2.91 -10.03 2.73
N ASP A 247 3.89 -9.45 3.45
CA ASP A 247 4.13 -8.01 3.46
C ASP A 247 4.48 -7.49 2.06
N LYS A 248 5.28 -8.25 1.31
CA LYS A 248 5.62 -7.93 -0.08
C LYS A 248 4.39 -7.96 -0.99
N ASP A 249 3.50 -8.95 -0.82
CA ASP A 249 2.25 -9.03 -1.58
C ASP A 249 1.33 -7.86 -1.24
N MET A 250 1.19 -7.53 0.05
CA MET A 250 0.41 -6.38 0.51
C MET A 250 0.95 -5.04 -0.01
N ALA A 251 2.28 -4.87 -0.04
CA ALA A 251 2.91 -3.70 -0.64
C ALA A 251 2.62 -3.62 -2.15
N THR A 252 2.71 -4.76 -2.85
CA THR A 252 2.39 -4.86 -4.29
C THR A 252 0.94 -4.50 -4.55
N LYS A 253 0.00 -5.14 -3.85
CA LYS A 253 -1.44 -4.92 -3.96
C LYS A 253 -1.85 -3.49 -3.61
N SER A 254 -1.09 -2.82 -2.74
CA SER A 254 -1.30 -1.43 -2.34
C SER A 254 -0.55 -0.43 -3.23
N MET A 255 0.13 -0.88 -4.29
CA MET A 255 0.95 -0.05 -5.19
C MET A 255 2.04 0.75 -4.46
N VAL A 256 2.63 0.13 -3.44
CA VAL A 256 3.72 0.70 -2.64
C VAL A 256 5.05 0.10 -3.07
N SER A 257 5.89 0.93 -3.67
CA SER A 257 7.21 0.55 -4.18
C SER A 257 8.38 1.29 -3.50
N GLY A 258 8.08 2.15 -2.52
CA GLY A 258 9.08 3.00 -1.86
C GLY A 258 8.79 3.22 -0.37
N THR A 259 9.82 3.60 0.37
CA THR A 259 9.78 3.74 1.83
C THR A 259 10.37 5.08 2.31
N PRO A 260 9.87 5.66 3.41
CA PRO A 260 8.64 5.26 4.10
C PRO A 260 7.43 5.72 3.28
N THR A 261 6.42 4.86 3.17
CA THR A 261 5.09 5.24 2.69
C THR A 261 4.12 5.15 3.85
N VAL A 262 3.41 6.25 4.12
CA VAL A 262 2.51 6.39 5.27
C VAL A 262 1.09 6.64 4.76
N TYR A 263 0.13 5.95 5.36
CA TYR A 263 -1.28 6.16 5.16
C TYR A 263 -1.96 6.46 6.48
N ILE A 264 -3.01 7.30 6.44
CA ILE A 264 -3.91 7.55 7.57
C ILE A 264 -5.34 7.36 7.10
N ASN A 265 -6.09 6.47 7.76
CA ASN A 265 -7.47 6.12 7.43
C ASN A 265 -7.64 5.72 5.95
N GLY A 266 -6.71 4.92 5.44
CA GLY A 266 -6.70 4.42 4.07
C GLY A 266 -6.17 5.40 3.03
N LYS A 267 -5.93 6.67 3.38
CA LYS A 267 -5.46 7.70 2.44
C LYS A 267 -3.97 7.95 2.58
N TRP A 268 -3.28 8.08 1.46
CA TRP A 268 -1.83 8.33 1.44
C TRP A 268 -1.51 9.70 2.05
N ASP A 269 -0.57 9.74 2.98
CA ASP A 269 -0.01 10.97 3.53
C ASP A 269 1.39 11.22 2.95
N PRO A 270 1.51 12.03 1.88
CA PRO A 270 2.81 12.35 1.28
C PRO A 270 3.71 13.14 2.24
N SER A 271 3.13 13.90 3.17
CA SER A 271 3.89 14.70 4.15
C SER A 271 4.52 13.83 5.23
N ARG A 272 3.92 12.66 5.50
CA ARG A 272 4.28 11.74 6.60
C ARG A 272 4.19 12.40 7.98
N ASN A 273 3.41 13.47 8.11
CA ASN A 273 3.28 14.28 9.32
C ASN A 273 1.81 14.55 9.69
N LEU A 274 0.83 14.08 8.92
CA LEU A 274 -0.59 14.37 9.17
C LEU A 274 -1.03 13.90 10.57
N TYR A 275 -0.43 12.83 11.11
CA TYR A 275 -0.70 12.36 12.47
C TYR A 275 -0.43 13.43 13.54
N LYS A 276 0.53 14.34 13.33
CA LYS A 276 0.84 15.43 14.26
C LYS A 276 -0.29 16.44 14.36
N GLU A 277 -0.92 16.74 13.23
CA GLU A 277 -2.09 17.63 13.16
C GLU A 277 -3.32 16.98 13.81
N LEU A 278 -3.41 15.65 13.78
CA LEU A 278 -4.50 14.91 14.43
C LEU A 278 -4.32 14.87 15.96
N ILE A 279 -3.07 14.83 16.44
CA ILE A 279 -2.78 14.96 17.88
C ILE A 279 -3.22 16.33 18.40
N SER A 280 -2.91 17.42 17.68
CA SER A 280 -3.26 18.78 18.15
C SER A 280 -4.76 19.05 18.17
N LYS A 281 -5.55 18.34 17.37
CA LYS A 281 -7.03 18.44 17.33
C LYS A 281 -7.74 17.56 18.36
N THR A 282 -7.03 16.64 19.01
CA THR A 282 -7.61 15.70 19.98
C THR A 282 -7.34 16.13 21.43
N LYS A 283 -6.44 17.09 21.63
CA LYS A 283 -6.24 17.80 22.91
C LYS A 283 -7.22 18.97 23.04
#